data_AF-A0A151WL63-F1
#
_entry.id   AF-A0A151WL63-F1
#
_cell.length_a   1.000
_cell.length_b   1.000
_cell.length_c   1.000
_cell.angle_alpha   90.00
_cell.angle_beta   90.00
_cell.angle_gamma   90.00
#
_symmetry.space_group_name_H-M   'P 1'
#
loop_
_entity.id
_entity.type
_entity.pdbx_description
1 polymer ?
#
loop_
_entity_poly.entity_id
_entity_poly.type
_entity_poly.pdbx_seq_one_letter_code
_entity_poly.pdbx_strand_id
1 'polypeptide(L)'
;FRFPFKNPKIIKYWIAATGRNNWFPASNVRICSLHFTDNDYYDINNKRTLKPNVIPTWHVHPNILAVFQESTMNKINECKYIIKL
;
A
#
# COMPACT_ATOMS: atom_id res chain seq x y z
N PHE A 1 11.65 5.27 0.12
CA PHE A 1 11.21 4.23 -0.84
C PHE A 1 10.46 4.81 -2.01
N ARG A 2 10.66 4.24 -3.22
CA ARG A 2 9.95 4.63 -4.44
C ARG A 2 8.55 4.05 -4.43
N PHE A 3 7.57 4.80 -4.93
CA PHE A 3 6.21 4.30 -5.11
C PHE A 3 6.20 3.11 -6.08
N PRO A 4 5.34 2.10 -5.84
CA PRO A 4 5.30 0.88 -6.63
C PRO A 4 4.46 1.09 -7.91
N PHE A 5 4.92 1.97 -8.81
CA PHE A 5 4.20 2.30 -10.06
C PHE A 5 3.87 1.09 -10.94
N LYS A 6 4.68 0.04 -10.87
CA LYS A 6 4.46 -1.21 -11.61
C LYS A 6 3.46 -2.16 -10.93
N ASN A 7 2.96 -1.81 -9.74
CA ASN A 7 2.04 -2.63 -8.98
C ASN A 7 0.76 -1.85 -8.63
N PRO A 8 -0.21 -1.82 -9.55
CA PRO A 8 -1.44 -1.04 -9.36
C PRO A 8 -2.28 -1.53 -8.19
N LYS A 9 -2.11 -2.79 -7.75
CA LYS A 9 -2.87 -3.36 -6.63
C LYS A 9 -2.55 -2.68 -5.30
N ILE A 10 -1.30 -2.26 -5.10
CA ILE A 10 -0.85 -1.72 -3.81
C ILE A 10 -0.59 -0.21 -3.79
N ILE A 11 -0.45 0.43 -4.96
CA ILE A 11 -0.09 1.86 -5.04
C ILE A 11 -1.13 2.77 -4.36
N LYS A 12 -2.42 2.39 -4.41
CA LYS A 12 -3.49 3.14 -3.74
C LYS A 12 -3.31 3.24 -2.22
N TYR A 13 -2.81 2.18 -1.56
CA TYR A 13 -2.54 2.22 -0.12
C TYR A 13 -1.34 3.13 0.19
N TRP A 14 -0.32 3.12 -0.67
CA TRP A 14 0.84 4.00 -0.53
C TRP A 14 0.44 5.47 -0.67
N ILE A 15 -0.45 5.81 -1.60
CA ILE A 15 -0.95 7.18 -1.77
C ILE A 15 -1.78 7.58 -0.55
N ALA A 16 -2.73 6.74 -0.13
CA ALA A 16 -3.59 7.02 1.01
C ALA A 16 -2.81 7.18 2.33
N ALA A 17 -1.73 6.42 2.52
CA ALA A 17 -0.84 6.53 3.67
C ALA A 17 -0.24 7.94 3.84
N THR A 18 -0.14 8.72 2.74
CA THR A 18 0.40 10.10 2.79
C THR A 18 -0.62 11.15 3.22
N GLY A 19 -1.91 10.82 3.25
CA GLY A 19 -2.99 11.78 3.53
C GLY A 19 -3.25 12.80 2.42
N ARG A 20 -2.59 12.69 1.26
CA ARG A 20 -2.80 13.59 0.12
C ARG A 20 -4.01 13.15 -0.69
N ASN A 21 -5.03 13.99 -0.71
CA ASN A 21 -6.22 13.79 -1.53
C ASN A 21 -6.01 14.34 -2.95
N ASN A 22 -6.67 13.75 -3.93
CA ASN A 22 -6.67 14.18 -5.34
C ASN A 22 -5.27 14.38 -5.93
N TRP A 23 -4.33 13.53 -5.53
CA TRP A 23 -2.92 13.67 -5.87
C TRP A 23 -2.31 12.32 -6.28
N PHE A 24 -1.39 12.37 -7.24
CA PHE A 24 -0.62 11.21 -7.67
C PHE A 24 0.89 11.50 -7.59
N PRO A 25 1.71 10.56 -7.05
CA PRO A 25 3.14 10.77 -6.89
C PRO A 25 3.86 10.83 -8.24
N ALA A 26 4.72 11.83 -8.41
CA ALA A 26 5.72 11.82 -9.48
C ALA A 26 6.83 10.79 -9.21
N SER A 27 7.57 10.41 -10.25
CA SER A 27 8.59 9.34 -10.19
C SER A 27 9.76 9.61 -9.24
N ASN A 28 10.00 10.88 -8.89
CA ASN A 28 11.02 11.33 -7.94
C ASN A 28 10.52 11.39 -6.48
N VAL A 29 9.20 11.31 -6.25
CA VAL A 29 8.62 11.36 -4.90
C VAL A 29 8.92 10.05 -4.15
N ARG A 30 9.12 10.16 -2.84
CA ARG A 30 9.48 9.05 -1.96
C ARG A 30 8.59 9.05 -0.72
N ILE A 31 8.46 7.87 -0.12
CA ILE A 31 7.94 7.67 1.24
C ILE A 31 9.10 7.27 2.17
N CYS A 32 9.13 7.78 3.39
CA CYS A 32 10.22 7.50 4.34
C CYS A 32 10.17 6.04 4.85
N SER A 33 11.30 5.53 5.34
CA SER A 33 11.38 4.17 5.91
C SER A 33 10.53 3.95 7.15
N LEU A 34 10.27 5.03 7.90
CA LEU A 34 9.46 5.01 9.11
C LEU A 34 8.02 4.53 8.90
N HIS A 35 7.55 4.46 7.64
CA HIS A 35 6.19 4.01 7.34
C HIS A 35 6.05 2.49 7.19
N PHE A 36 7.15 1.76 7.36
CA PHE A 36 7.21 0.31 7.27
C PHE A 36 7.87 -0.26 8.53
N THR A 37 7.51 -1.49 8.86
CA THR A 37 8.06 -2.22 10.00
C THR A 37 9.33 -2.97 9.60
N ASP A 38 10.14 -3.42 10.57
CA ASP A 38 11.35 -4.18 10.27
C ASP A 38 11.09 -5.48 9.51
N ASN A 39 9.90 -6.08 9.70
CA ASN A 39 9.48 -7.30 9.02
C ASN A 39 9.16 -7.09 7.53
N ASP A 40 9.03 -5.85 7.07
CA ASP A 40 8.71 -5.51 5.68
C ASP A 40 9.93 -5.52 4.74
N TYR A 41 11.12 -5.76 5.29
CA TYR A 41 12.38 -5.68 4.55
C TYR A 41 13.01 -7.06 4.30
N TYR A 42 13.68 -7.18 3.16
CA TYR A 42 14.80 -8.10 3.01
C TYR A 42 16.10 -7.37 3.37
N ASP A 43 16.93 -8.04 4.16
CA ASP A 43 18.31 -7.64 4.41
C ASP A 43 19.22 -8.47 3.52
N ILE A 44 19.60 -7.91 2.37
CA ILE A 44 20.48 -8.55 1.39
C ILE A 44 21.68 -7.64 1.16
N ASN A 45 22.89 -8.15 1.35
CA ASN A 45 24.15 -7.41 1.14
C ASN A 45 24.19 -6.05 1.86
N ASN A 46 23.82 -6.01 3.15
CA ASN A 46 23.72 -4.79 3.96
C ASN A 46 22.81 -3.69 3.38
N LYS A 47 21.88 -4.07 2.49
CA LYS A 47 20.91 -3.15 1.89
C LYS A 47 19.49 -3.58 2.25
N ARG A 48 18.80 -2.71 2.98
CA ARG A 48 17.36 -2.84 3.22
C ARG A 48 16.57 -2.60 1.93
N THR A 49 15.86 -3.62 1.49
CA THR A 49 14.96 -3.54 0.34
C THR A 49 13.57 -3.98 0.79
N LEU A 50 12.53 -3.21 0.43
CA LEU A 50 11.15 -3.62 0.74
C LEU A 50 10.81 -4.93 0.02
N LYS A 51 10.13 -5.82 0.73
CA LYS A 51 9.56 -7.03 0.14
C LYS A 51 8.49 -6.64 -0.92
N PRO A 52 8.26 -7.49 -1.94
CA PRO A 52 7.17 -7.30 -2.88
C PRO A 52 5.83 -7.18 -2.17
N ASN A 53 4.92 -6.39 -2.75
CA ASN A 53 3.53 -6.23 -2.28
C ASN A 53 3.35 -5.61 -0.87
N VAL A 54 4.42 -5.18 -0.21
CA VAL A 54 4.33 -4.46 1.07
C VAL A 54 3.56 -3.16 0.89
N ILE A 55 2.70 -2.87 1.87
CA ILE A 55 2.03 -1.59 2.03
C ILE A 55 2.50 -0.91 3.32
N PRO A 56 2.51 0.42 3.40
CA PRO A 56 2.86 1.12 4.62
C PRO A 56 1.75 0.89 5.66
N THR A 57 2.15 0.49 6.87
CA THR A 57 1.23 0.20 7.98
C THR A 57 1.62 0.93 9.26
N TRP A 58 2.81 1.55 9.28
CA TRP A 58 3.35 2.24 10.44
C TRP A 58 3.32 3.76 10.22
N HIS A 59 2.96 4.54 11.24
CA HIS A 59 2.85 6.03 11.16
C HIS A 59 2.17 6.54 9.88
N VAL A 60 1.05 5.93 9.49
CA VAL A 60 0.31 6.27 8.26
C VAL A 60 -0.86 7.19 8.54
N HIS A 61 -1.25 7.96 7.53
CA HIS A 61 -2.47 8.76 7.62
C HIS A 61 -3.73 7.88 7.67
N PRO A 62 -4.76 8.24 8.46
CA PRO A 62 -6.00 7.46 8.59
C PRO A 62 -6.77 7.20 7.29
N ASN A 63 -6.53 7.98 6.23
CA ASN A 63 -7.14 7.76 4.91
C ASN A 63 -6.91 6.35 4.36
N ILE A 64 -5.81 5.70 4.76
CA ILE A 64 -5.57 4.32 4.37
C ILE A 64 -6.68 3.35 4.84
N LEU A 65 -7.36 3.65 5.95
CA LEU A 65 -8.46 2.84 6.48
C LEU A 65 -9.66 2.81 5.53
N ALA A 66 -9.98 3.94 4.90
CA ALA A 66 -11.04 3.99 3.90
C ALA A 66 -10.73 3.08 2.70
N VAL A 67 -9.47 3.06 2.25
CA VAL A 67 -9.03 2.17 1.16
C VAL A 67 -9.10 0.70 1.57
N PHE A 68 -8.75 0.37 2.83
CA PHE A 68 -8.93 -0.98 3.37
C PHE A 68 -10.39 -1.40 3.42
N GLN A 69 -11.29 -0.53 3.88
CA GLN A 69 -12.73 -0.82 3.91
C GLN A 69 -13.28 -1.06 2.50
N GLU A 70 -12.96 -0.18 1.55
CA GLU A 70 -13.39 -0.30 0.15
C GLU A 70 -12.91 -1.61 -0.47
N SER A 71 -11.62 -1.93 -0.33
CA SER A 71 -11.06 -3.19 -0.85
C SER A 71 -11.66 -4.43 -0.21
N THR A 72 -12.01 -4.38 1.08
CA THR A 72 -12.68 -5.47 1.79
C THR A 72 -14.09 -5.68 1.23
N MET A 73 -14.86 -4.60 1.06
CA MET A 73 -16.20 -4.65 0.50
C MET A 73 -16.20 -5.19 -0.94
N ASN A 74 -15.24 -4.76 -1.76
CA ASN A 74 -15.12 -5.25 -3.13
C ASN A 74 -14.89 -6.78 -3.16
N LYS A 75 -13.98 -7.30 -2.32
CA LYS A 75 -13.76 -8.75 -2.20
C LYS A 75 -15.01 -9.49 -1.72
N ILE A 76 -15.72 -8.96 -0.73
CA ILE A 76 -16.97 -9.57 -0.24
C ILE A 76 -18.01 -9.64 -1.36
N ASN A 77 -18.14 -8.58 -2.15
CA ASN A 77 -19.09 -8.54 -3.26
C ASN A 77 -18.72 -9.52 -4.37
N GLU A 78 -17.43 -9.63 -4.71
CA GLU A 78 -16.92 -10.65 -5.62
C GLU A 78 -17.25 -12.07 -5.12
N CYS A 79 -17.00 -12.37 -3.84
CA CYS A 79 -17.34 -13.67 -3.26
C CYS A 79 -18.85 -13.93 -3.28
N LYS A 80 -19.68 -12.96 -2.92
CA LYS A 80 -21.15 -13.09 -2.96
C LYS A 80 -21.68 -13.35 -4.37
N TYR A 81 -21.05 -12.78 -5.39
CA TYR A 81 -21.38 -13.06 -6.78
C TYR A 81 -21.04 -14.51 -7.16
N ILE A 82 -19.90 -15.02 -6.71
CA ILE A 82 -19.43 -16.38 -7.02
C ILE A 82 -20.28 -17.46 -6.30
N ILE A 83 -20.75 -17.20 -5.08
CA ILE A 83 -21.48 -18.19 -4.26
C ILE A 83 -23.00 -18.20 -4.57
N LYS A 84 -23.49 -17.32 -5.44
CA LYS A 84 -24.84 -17.44 -6.03
C LYS A 84 -24.87 -18.62 -7.02
N LEU A 85 -25.00 -19.84 -6.51
CA LEU A 85 -25.53 -21.03 -7.19
C LEU A 85 -26.96 -21.28 -6.69
#